data_AF-A0A920GXC1-F1
#
_entry.id   AF-A0A920GXC1-F1
#
_cell.length_a   1.000
_cell.length_b   1.000
_cell.length_c   1.000
_cell.angle_alpha   90.00
_cell.angle_beta   90.00
_cell.angle_gamma   90.00
#
_symmetry.space_group_name_H-M   'P 1'
#
loop_
_entity.id
_entity.type
_entity.pdbx_description
1 polymer ?
#
loop_
_entity_poly.entity_id
_entity_poly.type
_entity_poly.pdbx_seq_one_letter_code
_entity_poly.pdbx_strand_id
1 'polypeptide(L)' 'MHFLPDVYVKCDVCDGHRYNRETLDIKYKGKNIYEVLNMTVEDSLMFFDSIPSIKENSRL' A
#
# COMPACT_ATOMS: atom_id res chain seq x y z
N MET A 1 3.84 -37.65 1.22
CA MET A 1 3.08 -36.38 1.25
C MET A 1 4.02 -35.31 1.80
N HIS A 2 4.32 -34.28 1.01
CA HIS A 2 5.18 -33.19 1.47
C HIS A 2 4.38 -32.24 2.36
N PHE A 3 4.78 -32.18 3.63
CA PHE A 3 4.19 -31.44 4.76
C PHE A 3 4.72 -30.00 4.86
N LEU A 4 5.08 -29.38 3.74
CA LEU A 4 5.67 -28.04 3.78
C LEU A 4 4.57 -26.97 3.91
N PRO A 5 4.75 -25.97 4.78
CA PRO A 5 3.82 -24.85 4.86
C PRO A 5 3.83 -24.06 3.56
N ASP A 6 2.69 -23.43 3.25
CA ASP A 6 2.58 -22.56 2.08
C ASP A 6 3.57 -21.39 2.19
N VAL A 7 4.26 -21.12 1.09
CA VAL A 7 5.24 -20.03 0.97
C VAL A 7 4.67 -18.94 0.08
N TYR A 8 4.71 -17.71 0.56
CA TYR A 8 4.35 -16.55 -0.24
C TYR A 8 5.53 -16.13 -1.12
N VAL A 9 5.35 -16.23 -2.43
CA VAL A 9 6.34 -15.78 -3.42
C VAL A 9 5.88 -14.44 -4.00
N LYS A 10 6.83 -13.54 -4.21
CA LYS A 10 6.58 -12.25 -4.85
C LYS A 10 6.11 -12.48 -6.28
N CYS A 11 5.14 -11.69 -6.74
CA CYS A 11 4.67 -11.78 -8.11
C CYS A 11 5.68 -11.14 -9.07
N ASP A 12 6.18 -11.87 -10.06
CA ASP A 12 7.16 -11.36 -11.03
C ASP A 12 6.61 -10.27 -11.97
N VAL A 13 5.28 -10.21 -12.14
CA VAL A 13 4.62 -9.26 -13.05
C VAL A 13 4.47 -7.87 -12.43
N CYS A 14 3.96 -7.82 -11.20
CA CYS A 14 3.73 -6.55 -10.50
C CYS A 14 4.78 -6.27 -9.44
N ASP A 15 5.77 -7.14 -9.25
CA ASP A 15 6.80 -7.02 -8.21
C ASP A 15 6.20 -6.73 -6.82
N GLY A 16 5.07 -7.39 -6.49
CA GLY A 16 4.38 -7.22 -5.21
C GLY A 16 3.57 -5.92 -5.08
N HIS A 17 3.48 -5.08 -6.11
CA HIS A 17 2.70 -3.84 -6.07
C HIS A 17 1.19 -4.06 -6.09
N ARG A 18 0.72 -5.24 -6.55
CA ARG A 18 -0.69 -5.66 -6.63
C ARG A 18 -1.57 -4.84 -7.58
N TYR A 19 -0.98 -3.96 -8.38
CA TYR A 19 -1.66 -3.12 -9.37
C TYR A 19 -0.91 -3.15 -10.71
N ASN A 20 -1.62 -2.82 -11.80
CA ASN A 20 -1.02 -2.65 -13.12
C ASN A 20 -0.32 -1.29 -13.24
N ARG A 21 0.49 -1.11 -14.30
CA ARG A 21 1.26 0.12 -14.50
C ARG A 21 0.38 1.37 -14.58
N GLU A 22 -0.73 1.28 -15.31
CA GLU A 22 -1.68 2.39 -15.51
C GLU A 22 -2.26 2.90 -14.18
N THR A 23 -2.53 2.00 -13.23
CA THR A 23 -3.01 2.37 -11.89
C THR A 23 -1.91 3.01 -11.06
N LEU A 24 -0.66 2.54 -11.17
CA LEU A 24 0.50 3.09 -10.45
C LEU A 24 0.95 4.45 -10.99
N ASP A 25 0.54 4.82 -12.20
CA ASP A 25 0.79 6.15 -12.79
C ASP A 25 -0.07 7.25 -12.14
N ILE A 26 -1.20 6.89 -11.52
CA ILE A 26 -2.07 7.84 -10.82
C ILE A 26 -1.46 8.21 -9.47
N LYS A 27 -1.25 9.51 -9.25
CA LYS A 27 -0.62 10.03 -8.04
C LYS A 27 -1.53 10.98 -7.28
N TYR A 28 -1.59 10.80 -5.96
CA TYR A 28 -2.16 11.74 -5.02
C TYR A 28 -1.04 12.32 -4.16
N LYS A 29 -0.94 13.67 -4.09
CA LYS A 29 0.16 14.36 -3.38
C LYS A 29 1.57 13.80 -3.72
N GLY A 30 1.76 13.43 -4.99
CA GLY A 30 3.03 12.89 -5.48
C GLY A 30 3.28 11.40 -5.23
N LYS A 31 2.38 10.69 -4.54
CA LYS A 31 2.48 9.24 -4.28
C LYS A 31 1.38 8.44 -5.00
N ASN A 32 1.72 7.27 -5.53
CA ASN A 32 0.72 6.33 -6.05
C ASN A 32 0.12 5.46 -4.93
N ILE A 33 -0.89 4.66 -5.27
CA ILE A 33 -1.61 3.84 -4.28
C ILE A 33 -0.71 2.82 -3.57
N TYR A 34 0.29 2.26 -4.24
CA TYR A 34 1.22 1.32 -3.62
C TYR A 34 2.12 2.03 -2.60
N GLU A 35 2.68 3.17 -2.96
CA GLU A 35 3.47 4.00 -2.05
C GLU A 35 2.66 4.47 -0.84
N VAL A 36 1.35 4.66 -1.03
CA VAL A 36 0.42 4.99 0.05
C VAL A 36 0.15 3.81 0.97
N LEU A 37 -0.03 2.61 0.43
CA LEU A 37 -0.25 1.40 1.23
C LEU A 37 1.03 0.90 1.92
N ASN A 38 2.20 1.30 1.43
CA ASN A 38 3.51 0.90 1.98
C ASN A 38 4.06 1.90 3.02
N MET A 39 3.37 2.99 3.32
CA MET A 39 3.82 3.95 4.34
C MET A 39 3.44 3.49 5.75
N THR A 40 4.15 4.00 6.75
CA THR A 40 3.83 3.72 8.16
C THR A 40 2.53 4.44 8.56
N VAL A 41 1.90 3.98 9.65
CA VAL A 41 0.70 4.65 10.18
C VAL A 41 1.02 6.09 10.62
N GLU A 42 2.22 6.33 11.15
CA GLU A 42 2.68 7.67 11.54
C GLU A 42 2.78 8.60 10.33
N ASP A 43 3.38 8.13 9.23
CA ASP A 43 3.46 8.87 7.97
C ASP A 43 2.07 9.11 7.37
N SER A 44 1.16 8.12 7.48
CA SER A 44 -0.19 8.21 6.93
C SER A 44 -1.03 9.26 7.65
N LEU A 45 -0.87 9.43 8.96
CA LEU A 45 -1.52 10.48 9.74
C LEU A 45 -1.12 11.88 9.26
N MET A 46 0.14 12.08 8.89
CA MET A 46 0.62 13.35 8.31
C MET A 46 0.14 13.51 6.85
N PHE A 47 0.20 12.45 6.07
CA PHE A 47 -0.17 12.46 4.66
C PHE A 47 -1.67 12.76 4.43
N PHE A 48 -2.53 12.19 5.29
CA PHE A 48 -3.98 12.36 5.27
C PHE A 48 -4.49 13.44 6.23
N ASP A 49 -3.63 14.36 6.68
CA ASP A 49 -4.03 15.44 7.60
C ASP A 49 -5.22 16.29 7.07
N SER A 50 -5.30 16.43 5.75
CA SER A 50 -6.38 17.15 5.06
C SER A 50 -7.69 16.36 4.91
N ILE A 51 -7.75 15.09 5.33
CA ILE A 51 -8.93 14.22 5.21
C ILE A 51 -9.27 13.65 6.60
N PRO A 52 -10.14 14.33 7.37
CA PRO A 52 -10.44 13.95 8.76
C PRO A 52 -10.93 12.52 8.94
N SER A 53 -11.80 12.04 8.03
CA SER A 53 -12.37 10.68 8.10
C SER A 53 -11.31 9.57 8.00
N ILE A 54 -10.23 9.80 7.24
CA ILE A 54 -9.14 8.83 7.10
C ILE A 54 -8.19 8.96 8.29
N LYS A 55 -7.89 10.20 8.70
CA LYS A 55 -7.01 10.48 9.83
C LYS A 55 -7.53 9.88 11.14
N GLU A 56 -8.83 9.97 11.40
CA GLU A 56 -9.45 9.40 12.61
C GLU A 56 -9.37 7.88 12.64
N ASN A 57 -9.62 7.21 11.51
CA ASN A 57 -9.56 5.75 11.40
C ASN A 57 -8.13 5.19 11.44
N SER A 58 -7.12 6.03 11.17
CA SER A 58 -5.71 5.63 11.20
C SER A 58 -5.08 5.79 12.59
N ARG A 59 -5.83 6.31 13.57
CA ARG A 59 -5.39 6.35 14.98
C ARG A 59 -5.71 4.99 15.62
N LEU A 60 -4.69 4.15 15.77
CA LEU A 60 -4.73 2.95 16.61
C LEU A 60 -4.77 3.34 18.10
#